data_AF-A0A6N8FAZ8-F1
#
_entry.id   AF-A0A6N8FAZ8-F1
#
_cell.length_a   1.000
_cell.length_b   1.000
_cell.length_c   1.000
_cell.angle_alpha   90.00
_cell.angle_beta   90.00
_cell.angle_gamma   90.00
#
_symmetry.space_group_name_H-M   'P 1'
#
loop_
_entity.id
_entity.type
_entity.pdbx_description
1 polymer ?
#
loop_
_entity_poly.entity_id
_entity_poly.type
_entity_poly.pdbx_seq_one_letter_code
_entity_poly.pdbx_strand_id
1 'polypeptide(L)'
;MNLRNPQENELAANSDQSEQQGAAQNTSDESSQQTEPQNDQQTENTGNITSNVEQAAIDPSLYAQFQDLSPTYEAEFSEQIQKAIGERLESGFEFTSIYPGFYLMICEGQSCFWLNRLIAEQKIPEPDGLIMIGAYMPQADLNRAFADEVAKTEFPVLDIISANHNQWTHAIKKWRKKMARKNFKTNYRQRELTFFFDYRDQQRRMIKEIYGFTNAVGL
;
A
#
# COMPACT_ATOMS: atom_id res chain seq x y z
N MET A 1 19.28 37.75 -50.98
CA MET A 1 19.02 39.19 -50.73
C MET A 1 19.37 39.45 -49.29
N ASN A 2 20.40 40.26 -49.07
CA ASN A 2 21.09 40.47 -47.80
C ASN A 2 20.91 41.95 -47.45
N LEU A 3 20.29 42.30 -46.33
CA LEU A 3 20.24 43.65 -45.77
C LEU A 3 20.21 43.50 -44.23
N ARG A 4 21.38 43.52 -43.57
CA ARG A 4 22.03 44.68 -42.93
C ARG A 4 21.16 45.39 -41.88
N ASN A 5 21.44 45.07 -40.62
CA ASN A 5 21.41 46.02 -39.48
C ASN A 5 22.43 47.15 -39.77
N PRO A 6 22.38 48.34 -39.13
CA PRO A 6 23.12 48.46 -37.85
C PRO A 6 22.72 49.64 -36.91
N GLN A 7 23.44 49.70 -35.77
CA GLN A 7 23.73 50.84 -34.86
C GLN A 7 22.74 51.05 -33.70
N GLU A 8 23.07 50.71 -32.45
CA GLU A 8 24.13 51.23 -31.54
C GLU A 8 23.72 52.51 -30.80
N ASN A 9 23.60 52.42 -29.46
CA ASN A 9 24.42 53.10 -28.45
C ASN A 9 23.75 52.84 -27.07
N GLU A 10 24.25 52.04 -26.14
CA GLU A 10 25.53 52.07 -25.39
C GLU A 10 25.58 53.11 -24.25
N LEU A 11 26.20 52.66 -23.15
CA LEU A 11 26.77 53.39 -22.00
C LEU A 11 25.82 53.63 -20.81
N ALA A 12 26.18 53.42 -19.54
CA ALA A 12 27.39 52.94 -18.85
C ALA A 12 26.99 52.91 -17.35
N ALA A 13 27.23 51.85 -16.57
CA ALA A 13 28.46 51.50 -15.84
C ALA A 13 28.52 52.00 -14.39
N ASN A 14 29.13 51.14 -13.57
CA ASN A 14 29.78 51.33 -12.26
C ASN A 14 28.95 51.50 -10.98
N SER A 15 29.39 50.99 -9.82
CA SER A 15 30.37 49.96 -9.39
C SER A 15 30.34 49.93 -7.85
N ASP A 16 31.02 48.92 -7.29
CA ASP A 16 31.56 48.81 -5.92
C ASP A 16 30.60 48.45 -4.77
N GLN A 17 30.71 47.24 -4.20
CA GLN A 17 31.78 46.65 -3.37
C GLN A 17 31.67 47.02 -1.89
N SER A 18 31.47 46.00 -1.05
CA SER A 18 32.25 45.77 0.17
C SER A 18 31.95 44.38 0.74
N GLU A 19 33.00 43.57 0.85
CA GLU A 19 33.05 42.26 1.48
C GLU A 19 33.23 42.32 3.01
N GLN A 20 33.25 41.13 3.64
CA GLN A 20 34.00 40.73 4.86
C GLN A 20 33.45 41.16 6.23
N GLN A 21 33.52 40.40 7.34
CA GLN A 21 33.94 39.03 7.69
C GLN A 21 33.69 38.84 9.21
N GLY A 22 33.56 37.57 9.66
CA GLY A 22 34.00 37.08 10.98
C GLY A 22 33.11 37.36 12.21
N ALA A 23 33.24 36.68 13.35
CA ALA A 23 33.73 35.36 13.76
C ALA A 23 33.51 35.25 15.28
N ALA A 24 33.23 34.03 15.76
CA ALA A 24 33.49 33.48 17.11
C ALA A 24 32.96 34.20 18.38
N GLN A 25 32.35 33.44 19.30
CA GLN A 25 33.02 33.02 20.55
C GLN A 25 32.14 32.14 21.45
N ASN A 26 32.81 31.12 21.99
CA ASN A 26 32.35 30.13 22.96
C ASN A 26 33.43 30.11 24.05
N THR A 27 33.07 30.35 25.31
CA THR A 27 33.87 30.20 26.56
C THR A 27 32.90 30.40 27.74
N SER A 28 32.57 29.39 28.55
CA SER A 28 33.21 28.99 29.85
C SER A 28 33.19 30.13 30.89
N ASP A 29 32.82 30.03 32.17
CA ASP A 29 32.51 28.98 33.16
C ASP A 29 31.75 29.69 34.31
N GLU A 30 30.92 29.00 35.11
CA GLU A 30 31.08 29.05 36.58
C GLU A 30 30.20 28.05 37.36
N SER A 31 30.92 27.28 38.19
CA SER A 31 30.59 26.71 39.51
C SER A 31 29.60 25.56 39.67
N SER A 32 30.19 24.43 40.05
CA SER A 32 29.63 23.27 40.72
C SER A 32 29.03 23.61 42.09
N GLN A 33 28.03 22.83 42.53
CA GLN A 33 27.99 22.25 43.88
C GLN A 33 27.01 21.07 43.94
N GLN A 34 27.55 19.91 44.34
CA GLN A 34 26.82 18.72 44.76
C GLN A 34 26.17 18.95 46.12
N THR A 35 24.96 18.44 46.31
CA THR A 35 24.54 17.83 47.59
C THR A 35 23.37 16.88 47.35
N GLU A 36 23.62 15.57 47.44
CA GLU A 36 22.59 14.60 47.84
C GLU A 36 22.48 14.61 49.37
N PRO A 37 21.31 14.23 49.93
CA PRO A 37 21.27 12.87 50.47
C PRO A 37 20.01 12.08 50.08
N GLN A 38 20.23 10.77 49.95
CA GLN A 38 19.25 9.70 49.80
C GLN A 38 18.23 9.67 50.95
N ASN A 39 16.98 9.28 50.64
CA ASN A 39 16.29 8.28 51.45
C ASN A 39 15.36 7.43 50.60
N ASP A 40 15.58 6.13 50.67
CA ASP A 40 14.82 5.06 50.05
C ASP A 40 13.40 4.97 50.61
N GLN A 41 12.43 4.73 49.72
CA GLN A 41 11.35 3.79 49.99
C GLN A 41 10.94 3.13 48.67
N GLN A 42 11.37 1.87 48.55
CA GLN A 42 10.85 0.90 47.59
C GLN A 42 9.36 0.68 47.83
N THR A 43 8.57 0.76 46.76
CA THR A 43 7.36 -0.04 46.65
C THR A 43 7.34 -0.66 45.26
N GLU A 44 7.57 -1.97 45.22
CA GLU A 44 7.29 -2.81 44.07
C GLU A 44 5.81 -2.64 43.68
N ASN A 45 5.55 -2.37 42.40
CA ASN A 45 4.23 -2.64 41.84
C ASN A 45 4.36 -3.12 40.39
N THR A 46 4.45 -4.44 40.28
CA THR A 46 4.19 -5.19 39.05
C THR A 46 2.72 -5.00 38.68
N GLY A 47 2.44 -4.17 37.68
CA GLY A 47 1.07 -3.90 37.27
C GLY A 47 0.95 -3.28 35.88
N ASN A 48 0.64 -4.12 34.90
CA ASN A 48 -0.03 -3.80 33.64
C ASN A 48 0.64 -2.77 32.72
N ILE A 49 1.54 -3.27 31.86
CA ILE A 49 1.67 -2.77 30.49
C ILE A 49 0.41 -3.23 29.73
N THR A 50 -0.74 -2.61 30.02
CA THR A 50 -1.83 -2.58 29.05
C THR A 50 -1.39 -1.59 27.99
N SER A 51 -0.64 -2.07 27.00
CA SER A 51 -0.35 -1.29 25.82
C SER A 51 -1.67 -0.79 25.26
N ASN A 52 -1.89 0.51 25.36
CA ASN A 52 -2.88 1.25 24.62
C ASN A 52 -2.66 0.93 23.12
N VAL A 53 -3.37 -0.10 22.65
CA VAL A 53 -3.60 -0.31 21.23
C VAL A 53 -4.62 0.73 20.84
N GLU A 54 -4.14 1.96 20.69
CA GLU A 54 -4.91 3.04 20.12
C GLU A 54 -5.41 2.56 18.77
N GLN A 55 -6.73 2.50 18.68
CA GLN A 55 -7.46 1.92 17.59
C GLN A 55 -7.04 2.67 16.32
N ALA A 56 -6.27 2.02 15.46
CA ALA A 56 -6.40 2.24 14.02
C ALA A 56 -7.79 1.71 13.63
N ALA A 57 -8.82 2.44 14.04
CA ALA A 57 -10.15 2.36 13.50
C ALA A 57 -10.01 2.71 12.03
N ILE A 58 -10.57 1.86 11.18
CA ILE A 58 -10.93 2.29 9.83
C ILE A 58 -11.70 3.59 10.00
N ASP A 59 -11.32 4.66 9.30
CA ASP A 59 -12.08 5.90 9.34
C ASP A 59 -13.53 5.60 8.92
N PRO A 60 -14.49 5.53 9.88
CA PRO A 60 -15.84 5.12 9.59
C PRO A 60 -16.53 6.16 8.71
N SER A 61 -16.09 7.42 8.77
CA SER A 61 -16.62 8.51 7.96
C SER A 61 -16.35 8.29 6.48
N LEU A 62 -15.19 7.72 6.15
CA LEU A 62 -14.79 7.43 4.78
C LEU A 62 -15.69 6.35 4.17
N TYR A 63 -16.06 5.32 4.92
CA TYR A 63 -17.00 4.30 4.47
C TYR A 63 -18.45 4.78 4.45
N ALA A 64 -18.87 5.55 5.45
CA ALA A 64 -20.20 6.13 5.52
C ALA A 64 -20.49 7.05 4.32
N GLN A 65 -19.47 7.78 3.84
CA GLN A 65 -19.58 8.64 2.67
C GLN A 65 -19.89 7.87 1.37
N PHE A 66 -19.46 6.61 1.26
CA PHE A 66 -19.59 5.83 0.01
C PHE A 66 -20.74 4.83 0.04
N GLN A 67 -21.36 4.59 1.20
CA GLN A 67 -22.41 3.61 1.37
C GLN A 67 -23.70 3.96 0.60
N ASP A 68 -23.97 5.25 0.40
CA ASP A 68 -25.12 5.76 -0.37
C ASP A 68 -24.90 5.68 -1.90
N LEU A 69 -23.64 5.54 -2.34
CA LEU A 69 -23.25 5.55 -3.76
C LEU A 69 -23.05 4.16 -4.35
N SER A 70 -22.98 3.13 -3.51
CA SER A 70 -22.83 1.75 -3.95
C SER A 70 -24.20 1.10 -4.19
N PRO A 71 -24.47 0.51 -5.37
CA PRO A 71 -25.56 -0.45 -5.46
C PRO A 71 -25.30 -1.52 -4.40
N THR A 72 -26.32 -1.83 -3.60
CA THR A 72 -26.23 -2.91 -2.62
C THR A 72 -25.73 -4.14 -3.36
N TYR A 73 -24.64 -4.74 -2.87
CA TYR A 73 -24.19 -6.02 -3.38
C TYR A 73 -25.33 -7.02 -3.23
N GLU A 74 -25.82 -7.52 -4.36
CA GLU A 74 -26.85 -8.54 -4.39
C GLU A 74 -26.19 -9.92 -4.35
N ALA A 75 -26.58 -10.74 -3.38
CA ALA A 75 -25.99 -12.05 -3.16
C ALA A 75 -26.12 -12.95 -4.40
N GLU A 76 -27.29 -12.97 -5.03
CA GLU A 76 -27.56 -13.76 -6.24
C GLU A 76 -26.69 -13.33 -7.42
N PHE A 77 -26.55 -12.02 -7.65
CA PHE A 77 -25.69 -11.50 -8.71
C PHE A 77 -24.24 -11.92 -8.49
N SER A 78 -23.76 -11.82 -7.26
CA SER A 78 -22.40 -12.26 -6.95
C SER A 78 -22.18 -13.75 -7.15
N GLU A 79 -23.16 -14.58 -6.82
CA GLU A 79 -23.06 -16.02 -7.02
C GLU A 79 -22.94 -16.34 -8.52
N GLN A 80 -23.72 -15.65 -9.36
CA GLN A 80 -23.63 -15.79 -10.81
C GLN A 80 -22.25 -15.37 -11.35
N ILE A 81 -21.70 -14.25 -10.89
CA ILE A 81 -20.37 -13.80 -11.30
C ILE A 81 -19.28 -14.76 -10.82
N GLN A 82 -19.35 -15.21 -9.55
CA GLN A 82 -18.40 -16.18 -9.00
C GLN A 82 -18.43 -17.49 -9.80
N LYS A 83 -19.63 -17.98 -10.16
CA LYS A 83 -19.80 -19.15 -11.01
C LYS A 83 -19.17 -18.95 -12.39
N ALA A 84 -19.46 -17.84 -13.06
CA ALA A 84 -18.92 -17.54 -14.38
C ALA A 84 -17.39 -17.39 -14.39
N ILE A 85 -16.79 -16.85 -13.32
CA ILE A 85 -15.34 -16.81 -13.15
C ILE A 85 -14.79 -18.22 -12.95
N GLY A 86 -15.44 -19.04 -12.11
CA GLY A 86 -15.05 -20.42 -11.86
C GLY A 86 -15.00 -21.27 -13.13
N GLU A 87 -16.07 -21.25 -13.95
CA GLU A 87 -16.14 -22.00 -15.21
C GLU A 87 -15.02 -21.63 -16.20
N ARG A 88 -14.66 -20.33 -16.26
CA ARG A 88 -13.56 -19.84 -17.10
C ARG A 88 -12.19 -20.26 -16.57
N LEU A 89 -12.00 -20.23 -15.25
CA LEU A 89 -10.76 -20.64 -14.62
C LEU A 89 -10.55 -22.15 -14.77
N GLU A 90 -11.60 -22.95 -14.59
CA GLU A 90 -11.56 -24.40 -14.82
C GLU A 90 -11.07 -24.73 -16.24
N SER A 91 -11.65 -24.07 -17.24
CA SER A 91 -11.20 -24.18 -18.64
C SER A 91 -9.73 -23.76 -18.81
N GLY A 92 -9.31 -22.71 -18.10
CA GLY A 92 -7.93 -22.25 -18.08
C GLY A 92 -6.97 -23.27 -17.46
N PHE A 93 -7.36 -23.91 -16.35
CA PHE A 93 -6.56 -24.95 -15.70
C PHE A 93 -6.46 -26.21 -16.53
N GLU A 94 -7.53 -26.61 -17.22
CA GLU A 94 -7.48 -27.73 -18.16
C GLU A 94 -6.44 -27.44 -19.26
N PHE A 95 -6.46 -26.23 -19.82
CA PHE A 95 -5.47 -25.81 -20.81
C PHE A 95 -4.04 -25.75 -20.25
N THR A 96 -3.85 -25.29 -19.01
CA THR A 96 -2.51 -25.17 -18.43
C THR A 96 -1.98 -26.48 -17.84
N SER A 97 -2.82 -27.49 -17.62
CA SER A 97 -2.45 -28.78 -17.01
C SER A 97 -1.33 -29.53 -17.74
N ILE A 98 -1.12 -29.24 -19.03
CA ILE A 98 -0.06 -29.82 -19.86
C ILE A 98 1.31 -29.17 -19.62
N TYR A 99 1.36 -28.00 -18.98
CA TYR A 99 2.59 -27.25 -18.72
C TYR A 99 2.99 -27.43 -17.25
N PRO A 100 4.13 -28.08 -16.96
CA PRO A 100 4.64 -28.14 -15.60
C PRO A 100 5.21 -26.78 -15.19
N GLY A 101 5.02 -26.39 -13.94
CA GLY A 101 5.59 -25.17 -13.39
C GLY A 101 4.69 -24.50 -12.37
N PHE A 102 5.02 -23.25 -12.05
CA PHE A 102 4.25 -22.42 -11.14
C PHE A 102 3.12 -21.68 -11.85
N TYR A 103 2.02 -21.44 -11.14
CA TYR A 103 0.90 -20.65 -11.62
C TYR A 103 0.68 -19.41 -10.75
N LEU A 104 0.74 -18.27 -11.43
CA LEU A 104 0.52 -16.95 -10.86
C LEU A 104 -0.89 -16.49 -11.21
N MET A 105 -1.69 -16.11 -10.22
CA MET A 105 -3.00 -15.51 -10.45
C MET A 105 -2.93 -14.01 -10.33
N ILE A 106 -3.56 -13.31 -11.27
CA ILE A 106 -3.68 -11.86 -11.26
C ILE A 106 -5.15 -11.50 -11.33
N CYS A 107 -5.59 -10.63 -10.44
CA CYS A 107 -6.96 -10.13 -10.38
C CYS A 107 -6.97 -8.61 -10.25
N GLU A 108 -8.04 -7.98 -10.73
CA GLU A 108 -8.23 -6.54 -10.65
C GLU A 108 -9.61 -6.18 -10.06
N GLY A 109 -9.63 -5.20 -9.16
CA GLY A 109 -10.86 -4.68 -8.58
C GLY A 109 -11.67 -5.73 -7.78
N GLN A 110 -12.97 -5.84 -8.09
CA GLN A 110 -13.89 -6.77 -7.42
C GLN A 110 -13.60 -8.24 -7.75
N SER A 111 -12.98 -8.51 -8.90
CA SER A 111 -12.65 -9.90 -9.31
C SER A 111 -11.75 -10.60 -8.30
N CYS A 112 -10.91 -9.85 -7.58
CA CYS A 112 -10.07 -10.38 -6.52
C CYS A 112 -10.86 -10.98 -5.35
N PHE A 113 -12.04 -10.43 -5.04
CA PHE A 113 -12.90 -10.96 -4.00
C PHE A 113 -13.48 -12.31 -4.39
N TRP A 114 -14.09 -12.39 -5.58
CA TRP A 114 -14.65 -13.65 -6.08
C TRP A 114 -13.58 -14.71 -6.30
N LEU A 115 -12.41 -14.32 -6.81
CA LEU A 115 -11.27 -15.23 -6.95
C LEU A 115 -10.83 -15.78 -5.60
N ASN A 116 -10.66 -14.93 -4.59
CA ASN A 116 -10.29 -15.36 -3.24
C ASN A 116 -11.31 -16.33 -2.64
N ARG A 117 -12.61 -16.09 -2.86
CA ARG A 117 -13.67 -17.01 -2.44
C ARG A 117 -13.62 -18.36 -3.15
N LEU A 118 -13.41 -18.37 -4.45
CA LEU A 118 -13.26 -19.63 -5.20
C LEU A 118 -12.09 -20.47 -4.66
N ILE A 119 -10.97 -19.81 -4.30
CA ILE A 119 -9.82 -20.47 -3.69
C ILE A 119 -10.17 -20.99 -2.28
N ALA A 120 -10.75 -20.14 -1.43
CA ALA A 120 -11.12 -20.49 -0.06
C ALA A 120 -12.17 -21.62 0.02
N GLU A 121 -13.07 -21.69 -0.96
CA GLU A 121 -14.06 -22.76 -1.12
C GLU A 121 -13.49 -24.01 -1.80
N GLN A 122 -12.18 -24.03 -2.11
CA GLN A 122 -11.50 -25.13 -2.80
C GLN A 122 -12.12 -25.49 -4.17
N LYS A 123 -12.79 -24.53 -4.81
CA LYS A 123 -13.36 -24.68 -6.16
C LYS A 123 -12.30 -24.53 -7.25
N ILE A 124 -11.19 -23.88 -6.93
CA ILE A 124 -10.01 -23.78 -7.78
C ILE A 124 -8.75 -24.03 -6.94
N PRO A 125 -7.65 -24.51 -7.54
CA PRO A 125 -6.41 -24.77 -6.82
C PRO A 125 -5.74 -23.48 -6.32
N GLU A 126 -4.99 -23.58 -5.22
CA GLU A 126 -4.33 -22.44 -4.58
C GLU A 126 -3.12 -21.94 -5.39
N PRO A 127 -3.06 -20.66 -5.80
CA PRO A 127 -1.95 -20.18 -6.61
C PRO A 127 -0.60 -20.26 -5.89
N ASP A 128 0.48 -20.43 -6.65
CA ASP A 128 1.83 -20.25 -6.13
C ASP A 128 2.11 -18.78 -5.78
N GLY A 129 1.31 -17.86 -6.34
CA GLY A 129 1.23 -16.48 -5.90
C GLY A 129 0.00 -15.74 -6.43
N LEU A 130 -0.53 -14.83 -5.62
CA LEU A 130 -1.66 -13.98 -5.99
C LEU A 130 -1.23 -12.52 -6.10
N ILE A 131 -1.55 -11.88 -7.22
CA ILE A 131 -1.38 -10.45 -7.44
C ILE A 131 -2.76 -9.80 -7.50
N MET A 132 -3.01 -8.91 -6.56
CA MET A 132 -4.23 -8.11 -6.47
C MET A 132 -3.93 -6.69 -6.92
N ILE A 133 -4.65 -6.23 -7.94
CA ILE A 133 -4.53 -4.86 -8.45
C ILE A 133 -5.79 -4.10 -8.09
N GLY A 134 -5.66 -3.10 -7.21
CA GLY A 134 -6.75 -2.23 -6.83
C GLY A 134 -7.92 -2.93 -6.15
N ALA A 135 -7.71 -4.08 -5.50
CA ALA A 135 -8.77 -4.93 -5.00
C ALA A 135 -9.67 -4.23 -3.97
N TYR A 136 -10.99 -4.34 -4.16
CA TYR A 136 -12.02 -3.74 -3.31
C TYR A 136 -13.37 -4.43 -3.48
N MET A 137 -14.25 -4.22 -2.51
CA MET A 137 -15.69 -4.43 -2.60
C MET A 137 -16.41 -3.11 -2.28
N PRO A 138 -17.56 -2.82 -2.89
CA PRO A 138 -18.29 -1.57 -2.66
C PRO A 138 -19.16 -1.64 -1.39
N GLN A 139 -18.71 -2.37 -0.36
CA GLN A 139 -19.39 -2.51 0.92
C GLN A 139 -18.37 -2.68 2.03
N ALA A 140 -18.57 -1.98 3.15
CA ALA A 140 -17.61 -1.94 4.26
C ALA A 140 -17.36 -3.33 4.86
N ASP A 141 -18.44 -4.07 5.15
CA ASP A 141 -18.35 -5.36 5.82
C ASP A 141 -17.74 -6.43 4.92
N LEU A 142 -18.11 -6.47 3.63
CA LEU A 142 -17.48 -7.35 2.65
C LEU A 142 -15.99 -7.03 2.48
N ASN A 143 -15.61 -5.75 2.42
CA ASN A 143 -14.20 -5.36 2.37
C ASN A 143 -13.41 -5.81 3.60
N ARG A 144 -14.01 -5.71 4.79
CA ARG A 144 -13.38 -6.16 6.04
C ARG A 144 -13.21 -7.68 6.06
N ALA A 145 -14.26 -8.41 5.69
CA ALA A 145 -14.22 -9.87 5.58
C ALA A 145 -13.16 -10.30 4.57
N PHE A 146 -13.15 -9.71 3.38
CA PHE A 146 -12.16 -9.97 2.35
C PHE A 146 -10.72 -9.72 2.82
N ALA A 147 -10.49 -8.62 3.55
CA ALA A 147 -9.17 -8.32 4.11
C ALA A 147 -8.72 -9.34 5.17
N ASP A 148 -9.65 -9.91 5.94
CA ASP A 148 -9.37 -10.96 6.91
C ASP A 148 -9.12 -12.31 6.22
N GLU A 149 -9.90 -12.65 5.19
CA GLU A 149 -9.70 -13.85 4.36
C GLU A 149 -8.32 -13.84 3.70
N VAL A 150 -7.95 -12.76 3.00
CA VAL A 150 -6.63 -12.61 2.37
C VAL A 150 -5.49 -12.71 3.39
N ALA A 151 -5.72 -12.26 4.62
CA ALA A 151 -4.72 -12.33 5.68
C ALA A 151 -4.49 -13.75 6.20
N LYS A 152 -5.40 -14.69 5.94
CA LYS A 152 -5.33 -16.09 6.37
C LYS A 152 -4.89 -17.06 5.28
N THR A 153 -4.73 -16.60 4.03
CA THR A 153 -4.28 -17.47 2.94
C THR A 153 -2.84 -17.93 3.17
N GLU A 154 -2.50 -19.13 2.72
CA GLU A 154 -1.15 -19.68 2.87
C GLU A 154 -0.22 -19.19 1.75
N PHE A 155 -0.71 -19.06 0.53
CA PHE A 155 0.04 -18.58 -0.63
C PHE A 155 0.48 -17.10 -0.53
N PRO A 156 1.60 -16.70 -1.17
CA PRO A 156 2.07 -15.32 -1.13
C PRO A 156 1.15 -14.37 -1.89
N VAL A 157 1.01 -13.14 -1.39
CA VAL A 157 0.10 -12.14 -1.95
C VAL A 157 0.80 -10.80 -2.16
N LEU A 158 0.72 -10.27 -3.38
CA LEU A 158 1.09 -8.90 -3.72
C LEU A 158 -0.17 -8.04 -3.88
N ASP A 159 -0.31 -6.99 -3.07
CA ASP A 159 -1.42 -6.04 -3.11
C ASP A 159 -0.95 -4.69 -3.67
N ILE A 160 -1.32 -4.39 -4.91
CA ILE A 160 -0.93 -3.17 -5.62
C ILE A 160 -2.07 -2.16 -5.59
N ILE A 161 -1.79 -0.97 -5.07
CA ILE A 161 -2.73 0.15 -4.99
C ILE A 161 -2.13 1.33 -5.75
N SER A 162 -2.91 1.91 -6.66
CA SER A 162 -2.50 3.10 -7.42
C SER A 162 -3.33 4.30 -7.00
N ALA A 163 -2.78 5.51 -7.13
CA ALA A 163 -3.47 6.75 -6.82
C ALA A 163 -4.78 6.94 -7.61
N ASN A 164 -4.88 6.38 -8.83
CA ASN A 164 -6.07 6.45 -9.67
C ASN A 164 -7.14 5.39 -9.37
N HIS A 165 -6.89 4.46 -8.44
CA HIS A 165 -7.91 3.50 -8.02
C HIS A 165 -9.03 4.18 -7.23
N ASN A 166 -10.16 3.50 -7.13
CA ASN A 166 -11.35 4.02 -6.47
C ASN A 166 -11.14 4.22 -4.96
N GLN A 167 -12.06 4.96 -4.37
CA GLN A 167 -12.00 5.32 -2.95
C GLN A 167 -12.12 4.11 -2.02
N TRP A 168 -12.84 3.05 -2.38
CA TRP A 168 -12.94 1.83 -1.59
C TRP A 168 -11.59 1.11 -1.44
N THR A 169 -10.80 1.05 -2.51
CA THR A 169 -9.43 0.53 -2.49
C THR A 169 -8.57 1.32 -1.50
N HIS A 170 -8.65 2.65 -1.54
CA HIS A 170 -7.90 3.52 -0.63
C HIS A 170 -8.38 3.42 0.82
N ALA A 171 -9.68 3.22 1.02
CA ALA A 171 -10.29 3.07 2.32
C ALA A 171 -9.80 1.81 3.05
N ILE A 172 -9.66 0.69 2.33
CA ILE A 172 -9.35 -0.61 2.93
C ILE A 172 -7.86 -0.88 3.11
N LYS A 173 -6.97 -0.16 2.39
CA LYS A 173 -5.54 -0.48 2.33
C LYS A 173 -4.86 -0.63 3.69
N LYS A 174 -5.12 0.31 4.62
CA LYS A 174 -4.55 0.30 5.98
C LYS A 174 -5.05 -0.90 6.78
N TRP A 175 -6.33 -1.24 6.64
CA TRP A 175 -6.93 -2.38 7.32
C TRP A 175 -6.38 -3.70 6.80
N ARG A 176 -6.24 -3.87 5.48
CA ARG A 176 -5.67 -5.09 4.90
C ARG A 176 -4.26 -5.35 5.39
N LYS A 177 -3.42 -4.31 5.44
CA LYS A 177 -2.08 -4.39 6.05
C LYS A 177 -2.12 -4.75 7.53
N LYS A 178 -3.09 -4.23 8.28
CA LYS A 178 -3.30 -4.56 9.70
C LYS A 178 -3.69 -6.03 9.90
N MET A 179 -4.63 -6.55 9.10
CA MET A 179 -5.06 -7.95 9.16
C MET A 179 -3.93 -8.91 8.80
N ALA A 180 -3.15 -8.61 7.76
CA ALA A 180 -1.97 -9.42 7.41
C ALA A 180 -0.97 -9.50 8.57
N ARG A 181 -0.68 -8.37 9.24
CA ARG A 181 0.17 -8.35 10.44
C ARG A 181 -0.43 -9.12 11.61
N LYS A 182 -1.74 -8.97 11.85
CA LYS A 182 -2.46 -9.63 12.94
C LYS A 182 -2.44 -11.16 12.78
N ASN A 183 -2.56 -11.66 11.55
CA ASN A 183 -2.54 -13.08 11.23
C ASN A 183 -1.12 -13.61 10.93
N PHE A 184 -0.07 -12.85 11.25
CA PHE A 184 1.33 -13.23 11.02
C PHE A 184 1.65 -13.68 9.58
N LYS A 185 0.94 -13.12 8.59
CA LYS A 185 1.16 -13.42 7.18
C LYS A 185 2.47 -12.78 6.69
N THR A 186 3.56 -13.53 6.74
CA THR A 186 4.92 -13.08 6.38
C THR A 186 5.09 -12.84 4.88
N ASN A 187 4.31 -13.54 4.05
CA ASN A 187 4.36 -13.51 2.60
C ASN A 187 3.33 -12.56 1.96
N TYR A 188 2.82 -11.59 2.73
CA TYR A 188 1.99 -10.50 2.21
C TYR A 188 2.81 -9.23 1.96
N ARG A 189 2.72 -8.68 0.75
CA ARG A 189 3.40 -7.45 0.36
C ARG A 189 2.39 -6.46 -0.21
N GLN A 190 2.32 -5.27 0.38
CA GLN A 190 1.50 -4.16 -0.14
C GLN A 190 2.38 -3.08 -0.78
N ARG A 191 1.99 -2.60 -1.97
CA ARG A 191 2.70 -1.58 -2.74
C ARG A 191 1.74 -0.49 -3.19
N GLU A 192 2.05 0.75 -2.81
CA GLU A 192 1.35 1.93 -3.28
C GLU A 192 2.17 2.60 -4.40
N LEU A 193 1.52 2.85 -5.54
CA LEU A 193 2.09 3.48 -6.72
C LEU A 193 1.58 4.93 -6.78
N THR A 194 2.49 5.89 -6.57
CA THR A 194 2.19 7.34 -6.56
C THR A 194 2.84 8.01 -7.76
N PHE A 195 2.07 8.48 -8.76
CA PHE A 195 2.62 9.21 -9.90
C PHE A 195 1.66 10.24 -10.47
N PHE A 196 2.24 11.27 -11.09
CA PHE A 196 1.51 12.47 -11.43
C PHE A 196 1.11 12.59 -12.92
N PHE A 197 1.79 11.99 -13.92
CA PHE A 197 1.48 12.36 -15.33
C PHE A 197 1.62 11.31 -16.47
N ASP A 198 2.20 10.11 -16.30
CA ASP A 198 2.35 9.13 -17.42
C ASP A 198 1.90 7.69 -17.08
N TYR A 199 1.03 7.12 -17.92
CA TYR A 199 0.55 5.73 -17.85
C TYR A 199 1.65 4.69 -18.15
N ARG A 200 2.59 4.98 -19.07
CA ARG A 200 3.66 4.03 -19.43
C ARG A 200 4.59 3.77 -18.24
N ASP A 201 4.90 4.82 -17.48
CA ASP A 201 5.72 4.70 -16.29
C ASP A 201 5.00 3.97 -15.15
N GLN A 202 3.67 4.11 -15.04
CA GLN A 202 2.86 3.32 -14.11
C GLN A 202 2.95 1.82 -14.43
N GLN A 203 2.77 1.44 -15.70
CA GLN A 203 2.86 0.05 -16.13
C GLN A 203 4.26 -0.52 -15.87
N ARG A 204 5.32 0.22 -16.23
CA ARG A 204 6.70 -0.19 -15.95
C ARG A 204 6.96 -0.39 -14.46
N ARG A 205 6.43 0.50 -13.62
CA ARG A 205 6.59 0.38 -12.17
C ARG A 205 5.83 -0.82 -11.62
N MET A 206 4.59 -1.02 -12.05
CA MET A 206 3.79 -2.18 -11.67
C MET A 206 4.50 -3.50 -12.04
N ILE A 207 4.98 -3.60 -13.29
CA ILE A 207 5.75 -4.77 -13.76
C ILE A 207 6.99 -4.98 -12.88
N LYS A 208 7.72 -3.92 -12.51
CA LYS A 208 8.88 -4.03 -11.62
C LYS A 208 8.51 -4.53 -10.22
N GLU A 209 7.38 -4.10 -9.67
CA GLU A 209 6.90 -4.59 -8.37
C GLU A 209 6.47 -6.06 -8.46
N ILE A 210 5.80 -6.46 -9.54
CA ILE A 210 5.41 -7.86 -9.82
C ILE A 210 6.66 -8.74 -9.95
N TYR A 211 7.61 -8.36 -10.79
CA TYR A 211 8.87 -9.08 -10.99
C TYR A 211 9.69 -9.18 -9.69
N GLY A 212 9.78 -8.08 -8.94
CA GLY A 212 10.46 -8.09 -7.65
C GLY A 212 9.75 -8.97 -6.60
N PHE A 213 8.42 -9.12 -6.71
CA PHE A 213 7.65 -10.01 -5.86
C PHE A 213 7.88 -11.48 -6.24
N THR A 214 7.75 -11.85 -7.51
CA THR A 214 7.96 -13.24 -7.98
C THR A 214 9.36 -13.73 -7.61
N ASN A 215 10.39 -12.92 -7.85
CA ASN A 215 11.75 -13.24 -7.43
C ASN A 215 11.90 -13.43 -5.91
N ALA A 216 11.18 -12.64 -5.11
CA ALA A 216 11.26 -12.72 -3.64
C ALA A 216 10.57 -13.96 -3.08
N VAL A 217 9.59 -14.52 -3.80
CA VAL A 217 8.86 -15.73 -3.39
C VAL A 217 9.37 -17.00 -4.08
N GLY A 218 10.34 -16.87 -4.99
CA GLY A 218 11.01 -18.01 -5.65
C GLY A 218 10.27 -18.55 -6.88
N LEU A 219 9.48 -17.71 -7.55
CA LEU A 219 8.75 -18.02 -8.79
C LEU A 219 9.50 -17.53 -10.03
#